data_AF-H2C172-F1
#
_entry.id   AF-H2C172-F1
#
_cell.length_a   1.000
_cell.length_b   1.000
_cell.length_c   1.000
_cell.angle_alpha   90.00
_cell.angle_beta   90.00
_cell.angle_gamma   90.00
#
_symmetry.space_group_name_H-M   'P 1'
#
loop_
_entity.id
_entity.type
_entity.pdbx_description
1 polymer ?
#
loop_
_entity_poly.entity_id
_entity_poly.type
_entity_poly.pdbx_seq_one_letter_code
_entity_poly.pdbx_strand_id
1 'polypeptide(L)' 'MREFKELGYDRWREERGYGVRWLVESLFSAVKRTFGESVGATSFLGQVVEAKLKFWAYAWMVHLANSLVGRAPGIKV' A
#
# COMPACT_ATOMS: atom_id res chain seq x y z
N MET A 1 19.07 -6.67 -21.88
CA MET A 1 18.66 -5.49 -22.69
C MET A 1 17.94 -5.84 -24.00
N ARG A 2 17.99 -7.08 -24.53
CA ARG A 2 17.22 -7.45 -25.75
C ARG A 2 15.72 -7.58 -25.48
N GLU A 3 15.29 -8.28 -24.43
CA GLU A 3 13.87 -8.44 -24.04
C GLU A 3 13.13 -7.11 -23.82
N PHE A 4 13.80 -6.09 -23.26
CA PHE A 4 13.21 -4.77 -22.97
C PHE A 4 12.88 -3.96 -24.23
N LYS A 5 13.60 -4.21 -25.34
CA LYS A 5 13.36 -3.54 -26.62
C LYS A 5 12.22 -4.18 -27.42
N GLU A 6 11.91 -5.45 -27.18
CA GLU A 6 10.91 -6.21 -27.95
C GLU A 6 9.50 -6.13 -27.33
N LEU A 7 9.39 -6.10 -26.00
CA LEU A 7 8.10 -6.10 -25.29
C LEU A 7 7.51 -4.70 -25.04
N GLY A 8 8.36 -3.66 -25.06
CA GLY A 8 7.98 -2.32 -24.59
C GLY A 8 7.94 -2.23 -23.06
N TYR A 9 8.12 -1.01 -22.53
CA TYR A 9 8.30 -0.79 -21.09
C TYR A 9 7.11 -1.22 -20.24
N ASP A 10 5.88 -0.91 -20.66
CA ASP A 10 4.67 -1.20 -19.89
C ASP A 10 4.40 -2.71 -19.76
N ARG A 11 4.50 -3.49 -20.84
CA ARG A 11 4.32 -4.95 -20.77
C ARG A 11 5.42 -5.63 -19.96
N TRP A 12 6.68 -5.21 -20.15
CA TRP A 12 7.78 -5.74 -19.36
C TRP A 12 7.62 -5.41 -17.86
N ARG A 13 7.13 -4.20 -17.55
CA ARG A 13 6.84 -3.77 -16.18
C ARG A 13 5.73 -4.62 -15.55
N GLU A 14 4.63 -4.85 -16.25
CA GLU A 14 3.51 -5.67 -15.78
C GLU A 14 3.94 -7.13 -15.57
N GLU A 15 4.59 -7.77 -16.54
CA GLU A 15 5.02 -9.18 -16.44
C GLU A 15 6.04 -9.42 -15.32
N ARG A 16 6.89 -8.43 -15.03
CA ARG A 16 7.91 -8.53 -13.98
C ARG A 16 7.45 -7.97 -12.64
N GLY A 17 6.23 -7.42 -12.54
CA GLY A 17 5.73 -6.73 -11.34
C GLY A 17 6.61 -5.54 -10.93
N TYR A 18 7.32 -4.94 -11.89
CA TYR A 18 8.24 -3.85 -11.62
C TYR A 18 7.46 -2.61 -11.17
N GLY A 19 7.80 -2.06 -10.00
CA GLY A 19 7.07 -0.95 -9.38
C GLY A 19 6.14 -1.35 -8.23
N VAL A 20 5.78 -2.64 -8.09
CA VAL A 20 4.96 -3.11 -6.96
C VAL A 20 5.67 -2.91 -5.62
N ARG A 21 7.01 -3.04 -5.58
CA ARG A 21 7.81 -2.73 -4.38
C ARG A 21 7.60 -1.30 -3.90
N TRP A 22 7.64 -0.34 -4.81
CA TRP A 22 7.46 1.08 -4.50
C TRP A 22 6.06 1.39 -3.98
N LEU A 23 5.03 0.70 -4.50
CA LEU A 23 3.67 0.80 -3.99
C LEU A 23 3.58 0.30 -2.54
N VAL A 24 4.20 -0.84 -2.23
CA VAL A 24 4.25 -1.37 -0.87
C VAL A 24 4.99 -0.41 0.07
N GLU A 25 6.18 0.05 -0.31
CA GLU A 25 6.94 1.02 0.48
C GLU A 25 6.16 2.32 0.73
N SER A 26 5.42 2.79 -0.28
CA SER A 26 4.56 3.97 -0.16
C SER A 26 3.41 3.74 0.82
N LEU A 27 2.77 2.57 0.80
CA LEU A 27 1.74 2.19 1.77
C LEU A 27 2.30 2.19 3.20
N PHE A 28 3.46 1.55 3.42
CA PHE A 28 4.11 1.55 4.74
C PHE A 28 4.45 2.97 5.19
N SER A 29 4.99 3.81 4.29
CA SER A 29 5.26 5.22 4.58
C SER A 29 4.01 6.00 4.99
N ALA A 30 2.89 5.79 4.30
CA ALA A 30 1.63 6.48 4.59
C ALA A 30 1.06 6.09 5.95
N VAL A 31 1.06 4.78 6.27
CA VAL A 31 0.60 4.27 7.57
C VAL A 31 1.46 4.84 8.71
N LYS A 32 2.79 4.80 8.58
CA LYS A 32 3.72 5.35 9.59
C LYS A 32 3.56 6.85 9.79
N ARG A 33 3.32 7.62 8.72
CA ARG A 33 3.04 9.06 8.83
C ARG A 33 1.71 9.37 9.52
N THR A 34 0.73 8.49 9.37
CA THR A 34 -0.62 8.69 9.93
C THR A 34 -0.71 8.30 11.40
N PHE A 35 -0.11 7.17 11.78
CA PHE A 35 -0.26 6.56 13.12
C PHE A 35 1.03 6.47 13.94
N GLY A 36 2.14 6.99 13.40
CA GLY A 36 3.48 6.78 13.95
C GLY A 36 4.03 5.38 13.65
N GLU A 37 5.36 5.26 13.64
CA GLU A 37 6.07 4.00 13.40
C GLU A 37 6.03 3.05 14.60
N SER A 38 6.04 3.59 15.81
CA SER A 38 6.17 2.80 17.04
C SER A 38 4.86 2.18 17.50
N VAL A 39 4.96 1.10 18.28
CA VAL A 39 3.84 0.47 18.99
C VAL A 39 3.99 0.71 20.50
N GLY A 40 2.89 0.97 21.19
CA GLY A 40 2.87 1.27 22.63
C GLY A 40 2.63 0.05 23.52
N ALA A 41 2.12 -1.05 22.95
CA ALA A 41 1.87 -2.27 23.71
C ALA A 41 3.15 -2.89 24.30
N THR A 42 3.06 -3.38 25.55
CA THR A 42 4.18 -3.97 26.29
C THR A 42 4.38 -5.45 26.00
N SER A 43 3.34 -6.16 25.55
CA SER A 43 3.42 -7.56 25.14
C SER A 43 3.58 -7.68 23.62
N PHE A 44 4.36 -8.66 23.16
CA PHE A 44 4.56 -8.90 21.72
C PHE A 44 3.23 -9.13 20.98
N LEU A 45 2.31 -9.90 21.56
CA LEU A 45 0.98 -10.10 20.98
C LEU A 45 0.21 -8.77 20.86
N GLY A 46 0.28 -7.93 21.89
CA GLY A 46 -0.32 -6.60 21.86
C GLY A 46 0.29 -5.72 20.77
N GLN A 47 1.61 -5.77 20.59
CA GLN A 47 2.31 -5.03 19.54
C GLN A 47 1.86 -5.48 18.14
N VAL A 48 1.72 -6.79 17.92
CA VAL A 48 1.21 -7.36 16.67
C VAL A 48 -0.23 -6.94 16.41
N VAL A 49 -1.09 -6.96 17.43
CA VAL A 49 -2.49 -6.53 17.32
C VAL A 49 -2.57 -5.04 17.01
N GLU A 50 -1.80 -4.20 17.71
CA GLU A 50 -1.75 -2.75 17.48
C GLU A 50 -1.28 -2.44 16.05
N ALA A 51 -0.22 -3.09 15.58
CA ALA A 51 0.26 -2.94 14.21
C ALA A 51 -0.85 -3.31 13.20
N LYS A 52 -1.50 -4.46 13.38
CA LYS A 52 -2.62 -4.88 12.51
C LYS A 52 -3.76 -3.85 12.50
N LEU A 53 -4.13 -3.31 13.66
CA LEU A 53 -5.17 -2.30 13.78
C LEU A 53 -4.82 -1.02 13.03
N LYS A 54 -3.56 -0.56 13.06
CA LYS A 54 -3.12 0.62 12.29
C LYS A 54 -3.32 0.42 10.78
N PHE A 55 -2.97 -0.74 10.24
CA PHE A 55 -3.19 -1.06 8.83
C PHE A 55 -4.68 -1.18 8.48
N TRP A 56 -5.48 -1.82 9.34
CA TRP A 56 -6.92 -1.92 9.15
C TRP A 56 -7.61 -0.56 9.17
N ALA A 57 -7.26 0.29 10.13
CA ALA A 57 -7.77 1.66 10.21
C ALA A 57 -7.41 2.46 8.96
N TYR A 58 -6.18 2.34 8.45
CA TYR A 58 -5.76 2.96 7.20
C TYR A 58 -6.63 2.51 6.01
N ALA A 59 -6.82 1.20 5.85
CA ALA A 59 -7.64 0.65 4.77
C ALA A 59 -9.10 1.15 4.85
N TRP A 60 -9.66 1.22 6.06
CA TRP A 60 -11.00 1.76 6.30
C TRP A 60 -11.11 3.25 5.96
N MET A 61 -10.12 4.07 6.34
CA MET A 61 -10.10 5.49 5.97
C MET A 61 -10.06 5.68 4.45
N VAL A 62 -9.24 4.90 3.74
CA VAL A 62 -9.18 4.93 2.27
C VAL A 62 -10.51 4.50 1.67
N HIS A 63 -11.12 3.42 2.19
CA HIS A 63 -12.43 2.96 1.73
C HIS A 63 -13.50 4.04 1.92
N LEU A 64 -13.56 4.66 3.10
CA LEU A 64 -14.52 5.72 3.40
C LEU A 64 -14.30 6.95 2.50
N ALA A 65 -13.05 7.38 2.32
CA ALA A 65 -12.72 8.50 1.44
C ALA A 65 -13.19 8.25 0.00
N ASN A 66 -12.97 7.03 -0.52
CA ASN A 66 -13.42 6.63 -1.85
C ASN A 66 -14.95 6.56 -1.97
N SER A 67 -15.65 6.18 -0.90
CA SER A 67 -17.11 6.16 -0.86
C SER A 67 -17.72 7.58 -0.80
N LEU A 68 -17.05 8.53 -0.13
CA LEU A 68 -17.54 9.90 0.07
C LEU A 68 -17.26 10.82 -1.12
N VAL A 69 -16.09 10.71 -1.75
CA VAL A 69 -15.68 11.57 -2.88
C VAL A 69 -16.20 11.03 -4.23
N GLY A 70 -16.82 9.84 -4.21
CA GLY A 70 -17.04 9.02 -5.41
C GLY A 70 -15.73 8.37 -5.85
N ARG A 71 -15.79 7.17 -6.45
CA ARG A 71 -14.59 6.54 -7.04
C ARG A 71 -13.93 7.55 -7.96
N ALA A 72 -12.70 7.96 -7.65
CA ALA A 72 -11.86 8.59 -8.64
C ALA A 72 -11.84 7.67 -9.88
N PRO A 73 -12.25 8.16 -11.06
CA PRO A 73 -12.31 7.33 -12.27
C PRO A 73 -10.88 6.96 -12.66
N GLY A 74 -10.36 5.83 -12.14
CA GLY A 74 -8.99 5.41 -12.41
C GLY A 74 -8.46 4.26 -11.59
N ILE A 75 -9.02 3.96 -10.41
CA ILE A 75 -8.58 2.82 -9.60
C ILE A 75 -9.62 1.70 -9.71
N LYS A 76 -9.34 0.74 -10.59
CA LYS A 76 -9.95 -0.59 -10.59
C LYS A 76 -9.05 -1.51 -9.78
N VAL A 77 -9.55 -1.99 -8.65
CA VAL A 77 -9.04 -3.16 -7.94
C VAL A 77 -9.65 -4.43 -8.54
#